data_AF-A0A0K6GTY9-F1
#
_entry.id   AF-A0A0K6GTY9-F1
#
_cell.length_a   1.000
_cell.length_b   1.000
_cell.length_c   1.000
_cell.angle_alpha   90.00
_cell.angle_beta   90.00
_cell.angle_gamma   90.00
#
_symmetry.space_group_name_H-M   'P 1'
#
loop_
_entity.id
_entity.type
_entity.pdbx_description
1 polymer ?
#
loop_
_entity_poly.entity_id
_entity_poly.type
_entity_poly.pdbx_seq_one_letter_code
_entity_poly.pdbx_strand_id
1 'polypeptide(L)'
;MKFPDLDQLNDQIRASEARIVALDERLTLETASLRSRFRLRIARQLRIVGGMAAGVTLLQLFLKSRARYRAERRHAAGPLEALVYSLAPVLTSSLGKHMTALLLAFGAPAAANAAAQLETVSHVDLERYAGEWYELARFPMRFERKCDRNVTAHYLPLPDGGLQVLNSCRRADGRREEATGYAYVADGATNAKLKVTFVPDWLHWVPFVWADYWIIDLADDYSTAVVATPKRDYLWLLSRTPEVAPEVYQRMVNAAEMKGFDVSRLIRTPQIHSRPDPAQSPAAAAAGAEVAAAQPG
;
A
#
# COMPACT_ATOMS: atom_id res chain seq x y z
N MET A 1 -52.08 -45.98 4.91
CA MET A 1 -51.11 -45.10 5.61
C MET A 1 -51.54 -44.98 7.05
N LYS A 2 -50.67 -45.36 8.00
CA LYS A 2 -50.95 -45.31 9.44
C LYS A 2 -50.49 -43.95 9.95
N PHE A 3 -51.40 -43.13 10.48
CA PHE A 3 -51.05 -41.84 11.07
C PHE A 3 -50.16 -42.08 12.32
N PRO A 4 -49.10 -41.26 12.53
CA PRO A 4 -48.30 -41.36 13.75
C PRO A 4 -49.17 -41.10 14.99
N ASP A 5 -48.85 -41.79 16.07
CA ASP A 5 -49.54 -41.69 17.36
C ASP A 5 -49.41 -40.26 17.92
N LEU A 6 -50.55 -39.64 18.25
CA LEU A 6 -50.61 -38.24 18.68
C LEU A 6 -49.80 -38.00 19.95
N ASP A 7 -49.70 -39.00 20.81
CA ASP A 7 -48.91 -38.93 22.04
C ASP A 7 -47.40 -38.86 21.73
N GLN A 8 -46.95 -39.62 20.73
CA GLN A 8 -45.55 -39.60 20.29
C GLN A 8 -45.17 -38.24 19.68
N LEU A 9 -46.09 -37.61 18.94
CA LEU A 9 -45.87 -36.27 18.39
C LEU A 9 -45.81 -35.21 19.51
N ASN A 10 -46.69 -35.31 20.50
CA ASN A 10 -46.73 -34.36 21.62
C ASN A 10 -45.47 -34.46 22.51
N ASP A 11 -44.92 -35.65 22.67
CA ASP A 11 -43.65 -35.87 23.36
C ASP A 11 -42.44 -35.33 22.58
N GLN A 12 -42.45 -35.45 21.26
CA GLN A 12 -41.44 -34.82 20.39
C GLN A 12 -41.49 -33.30 20.45
N ILE A 13 -42.70 -32.71 20.50
CA ILE A 13 -42.88 -31.27 20.66
C ILE A 13 -42.29 -30.83 21.99
N ARG A 14 -42.69 -31.44 23.11
CA ARG A 14 -42.15 -31.12 24.45
C ARG A 14 -40.64 -31.28 24.53
N ALA A 15 -40.09 -32.32 23.90
CA ALA A 15 -38.64 -32.55 23.86
C ALA A 15 -37.88 -31.54 22.96
N SER A 16 -38.54 -30.94 21.98
CA SER A 16 -37.96 -29.89 21.14
C SER A 16 -38.05 -28.52 21.82
N GLU A 17 -39.15 -28.22 22.51
CA GLU A 17 -39.32 -27.01 23.32
C GLU A 17 -38.28 -26.92 24.44
N ALA A 18 -38.06 -28.02 25.18
CA ALA A 18 -37.04 -28.06 26.23
C ALA A 18 -35.62 -27.82 25.68
N ARG A 19 -35.32 -28.29 24.46
CA ARG A 19 -34.04 -28.05 23.80
C ARG A 19 -33.88 -26.60 23.36
N ILE A 20 -34.94 -25.96 22.88
CA ILE A 20 -34.92 -24.55 22.50
C ILE A 20 -34.67 -23.66 23.72
N VAL A 21 -35.35 -23.93 24.85
CA VAL A 21 -35.15 -23.20 26.11
C VAL A 21 -33.71 -23.36 26.62
N ALA A 22 -33.16 -24.58 26.61
CA ALA A 22 -31.78 -24.81 27.01
C ALA A 22 -30.75 -24.15 26.06
N LEU A 23 -31.07 -24.02 24.78
CA LEU A 23 -30.23 -23.31 23.80
C LEU A 23 -30.26 -21.80 24.04
N ASP A 24 -31.43 -21.25 24.35
CA ASP A 24 -31.62 -19.82 24.66
C ASP A 24 -30.89 -19.41 25.95
N GLU A 25 -30.95 -20.24 26.99
CA GLU A 25 -30.17 -20.01 28.22
C GLU A 25 -28.66 -20.03 27.96
N ARG A 26 -28.16 -20.98 27.14
CA ARG A 26 -26.73 -21.03 26.76
C ARG A 26 -26.30 -19.81 25.96
N LEU A 27 -27.10 -19.39 24.98
CA LEU A 27 -26.86 -18.18 24.20
C LEU A 27 -26.86 -16.92 25.08
N THR A 28 -27.77 -16.85 26.05
CA THR A 28 -27.84 -15.73 27.00
C THR A 28 -26.60 -15.68 27.92
N LEU A 29 -26.11 -16.83 28.39
CA LEU A 29 -24.91 -16.91 29.21
C LEU A 29 -23.62 -16.61 28.41
N GLU A 30 -23.51 -17.09 27.18
CA GLU A 30 -22.38 -16.77 26.30
C GLU A 30 -22.35 -15.28 25.93
N THR A 31 -23.50 -14.69 25.60
CA THR A 31 -23.59 -13.26 25.29
C THR A 31 -23.29 -12.38 26.51
N ALA A 32 -23.66 -12.79 27.73
CA ALA A 32 -23.26 -12.11 28.96
C ALA A 32 -21.73 -12.17 29.20
N SER A 33 -21.11 -13.33 28.96
CA SER A 33 -19.65 -13.55 29.04
C SER A 33 -18.88 -12.78 27.96
N LEU A 34 -19.44 -12.67 26.77
CA LEU A 34 -18.89 -11.85 25.67
C LEU A 34 -19.01 -10.36 26.00
N ARG A 35 -20.14 -9.90 26.53
CA ARG A 35 -20.33 -8.50 26.96
C ARG A 35 -19.37 -8.10 28.09
N SER A 36 -19.09 -8.98 29.05
CA SER A 36 -18.12 -8.68 30.12
C SER A 36 -16.68 -8.63 29.60
N ARG A 37 -16.28 -9.57 28.73
CA ARG A 37 -14.96 -9.56 28.06
C ARG A 37 -14.79 -8.36 27.13
N PHE A 38 -15.85 -7.96 26.44
CA PHE A 38 -15.86 -6.77 25.57
C PHE A 38 -15.80 -5.47 26.38
N ARG A 39 -16.55 -5.36 27.48
CA ARG A 39 -16.46 -4.22 28.42
C ARG A 39 -15.07 -4.04 29.01
N LEU A 40 -14.42 -5.13 29.43
CA LEU A 40 -13.04 -5.10 29.95
C LEU A 40 -12.02 -4.72 28.87
N ARG A 41 -12.21 -5.18 27.62
CA ARG A 41 -11.37 -4.75 26.47
C ARG A 41 -11.57 -3.28 26.13
N ILE A 42 -12.81 -2.78 26.11
CA ILE A 42 -13.11 -1.36 25.89
C ILE A 42 -12.49 -0.50 27.01
N ALA A 43 -12.65 -0.88 28.28
CA ALA A 43 -12.08 -0.13 29.40
C ALA A 43 -10.54 -0.09 29.35
N ARG A 44 -9.89 -1.18 28.92
CA ARG A 44 -8.43 -1.24 28.72
C ARG A 44 -7.98 -0.39 27.52
N GLN A 45 -8.75 -0.39 26.42
CA GLN A 45 -8.49 0.45 25.25
C GLN A 45 -8.70 1.95 25.55
N LEU A 46 -9.75 2.32 26.27
CA LEU A 46 -10.03 3.71 26.66
C LEU A 46 -8.94 4.31 27.55
N ARG A 47 -8.32 3.52 28.43
CA ARG A 47 -7.15 3.97 29.24
C ARG A 47 -5.90 4.22 28.38
N ILE A 48 -5.68 3.43 27.34
CA ILE A 48 -4.53 3.56 26.43
C ILE A 48 -4.71 4.77 25.49
N VAL A 49 -5.93 4.95 24.95
CA VAL A 49 -6.28 6.08 24.08
C VAL A 49 -6.24 7.41 24.85
N GLY A 50 -6.77 7.45 26.08
CA GLY A 50 -6.70 8.63 26.94
C GLY A 50 -5.26 9.06 27.26
N GLY A 51 -4.36 8.10 27.49
CA GLY A 51 -2.93 8.37 27.71
C GLY A 51 -2.21 8.92 26.48
N MET A 52 -2.52 8.41 25.28
CA MET A 52 -1.88 8.87 24.04
C MET A 52 -2.40 10.24 23.57
N ALA A 53 -3.69 10.55 23.74
CA ALA A 53 -4.23 11.87 23.41
C ALA A 53 -3.60 13.00 24.24
N ALA A 54 -3.34 12.74 25.53
CA ALA A 54 -2.59 13.65 26.40
C ALA A 54 -1.14 13.83 25.92
N GLY A 55 -0.49 12.75 25.50
CA GLY A 55 0.88 12.77 24.95
C GLY A 55 1.01 13.58 23.65
N VAL A 56 0.06 13.44 22.71
CA VAL A 56 0.05 14.20 21.46
C VAL A 56 -0.17 15.69 21.72
N THR A 57 -1.06 16.04 22.65
CA THR A 57 -1.33 17.45 23.02
C THR A 57 -0.09 18.10 23.64
N LEU A 58 0.59 17.40 24.54
CA LEU A 58 1.87 17.85 25.13
C LEU A 58 2.97 18.01 24.08
N LEU A 59 3.08 17.09 23.12
CA LEU A 59 4.05 17.18 22.03
C LEU A 59 3.77 18.38 21.12
N GLN A 60 2.51 18.64 20.78
CA GLN A 60 2.15 19.82 19.98
C GLN A 60 2.45 21.14 20.71
N LEU A 61 2.18 21.20 22.02
CA LEU A 61 2.53 22.36 22.84
C LEU A 61 4.05 22.57 22.92
N PHE A 62 4.82 21.49 23.04
CA PHE A 62 6.29 21.52 23.06
C PHE A 62 6.89 21.96 21.71
N LEU A 63 6.32 21.51 20.59
CA LEU A 63 6.76 21.95 19.27
C LEU A 63 6.40 23.42 18.99
N LYS A 64 5.20 23.86 19.41
CA LYS A 64 4.81 25.28 19.35
C LYS A 64 5.68 26.16 20.22
N SER A 65 6.07 25.71 21.42
CA SER A 65 6.96 26.47 22.31
C SER A 65 8.38 26.57 21.74
N ARG A 66 8.92 25.51 21.12
CA ARG A 66 10.21 25.57 20.40
C ARG A 66 10.19 26.49 19.20
N ALA A 67 9.08 26.55 18.45
CA ALA A 67 8.92 27.46 17.33
C ALA A 67 8.91 28.92 17.79
N ARG A 68 8.17 29.24 18.88
CA ARG A 68 8.19 30.58 19.50
C ARG A 68 9.57 30.95 20.04
N TYR A 69 10.24 30.03 20.74
CA TYR A 69 11.60 30.23 21.25
C TYR A 69 12.62 30.51 20.14
N ARG A 70 12.50 29.86 18.97
CA ARG A 70 13.35 30.15 17.80
C ARG A 70 13.00 31.47 17.12
N ALA A 71 11.73 31.87 17.11
CA ALA A 71 11.30 33.15 16.55
C ALA A 71 11.77 34.33 17.41
N GLU A 72 11.67 34.20 18.75
CA GLU A 72 12.13 35.22 19.69
C GLU A 72 13.66 35.38 19.68
N ARG A 73 14.43 34.29 19.49
CA ARG A 73 15.89 34.39 19.32
C ARG A 73 16.34 35.03 18.00
N ARG A 74 15.49 35.13 16.96
CA ARG A 74 15.83 35.87 15.73
C ARG A 74 15.73 37.38 15.90
N HIS A 75 14.99 37.85 16.90
CA HIS A 75 14.85 39.28 17.22
C HIS A 75 15.78 39.78 18.33
N ALA A 76 16.71 38.93 18.80
CA ALA A 76 17.71 39.28 19.82
C ALA A 76 19.13 39.47 19.21
N ALA A 77 19.23 39.95 17.97
CA ALA A 77 20.47 40.54 17.45
C ALA A 77 20.45 42.04 17.77
N GLY A 78 21.38 42.47 18.63
CA GLY A 78 21.46 43.84 19.14
C GLY A 78 21.87 44.91 18.10
N PRO A 79 21.86 46.20 18.50
CA PRO A 79 21.91 47.34 17.60
C PRO A 79 23.35 47.70 17.19
N LEU A 80 24.03 46.83 16.43
CA LEU A 80 25.37 47.12 15.88
C LEU A 80 25.55 46.82 14.38
N GLU A 81 24.49 46.53 13.62
CA GLU A 81 24.57 46.47 12.14
C GLU A 81 24.07 47.75 11.43
N ALA A 82 23.42 48.66 12.16
CA ALA A 82 22.90 49.91 11.59
C ALA A 82 23.97 51.00 11.36
N LEU A 83 25.25 50.73 11.69
CA LEU A 83 26.34 51.69 11.48
C LEU A 83 27.11 51.50 10.15
N VAL A 84 26.86 50.41 9.43
CA VAL A 84 27.59 50.10 8.18
C VAL A 84 26.98 50.77 6.95
N TYR A 85 25.72 51.22 7.01
CA TYR A 85 24.99 51.72 5.83
C TYR A 85 24.83 53.25 5.73
N SER A 86 25.43 54.03 6.63
CA SER A 86 25.20 55.49 6.68
C SER A 86 26.33 56.34 6.10
N LEU A 87 27.39 55.76 5.52
CA LEU A 87 28.51 56.51 4.93
C LEU A 87 28.95 55.96 3.56
N ALA A 88 28.09 56.12 2.56
CA ALA A 88 28.53 56.18 1.17
C ALA A 88 27.48 57.00 0.40
N PRO A 89 27.75 58.29 0.15
CA PRO A 89 28.41 58.57 -1.11
C PRO A 89 29.38 59.78 -1.08
N VAL A 90 30.08 59.92 -2.20
CA VAL A 90 30.88 61.07 -2.65
C VAL A 90 32.34 61.06 -2.17
N LEU A 91 33.23 60.61 -3.07
CA LEU A 91 34.27 61.44 -3.70
C LEU A 91 35.18 60.54 -4.56
N THR A 92 35.09 60.77 -5.89
CA THR A 92 36.18 61.00 -6.85
C THR A 92 37.34 59.99 -6.92
N SER A 93 38.00 59.68 -8.03
CA SER A 93 38.00 60.10 -9.42
C SER A 93 39.19 59.35 -10.04
N SER A 94 39.09 58.97 -11.31
CA SER A 94 40.25 58.73 -12.18
C SER A 94 41.23 57.61 -11.78
N LEU A 95 40.92 56.36 -12.14
CA LEU A 95 41.77 55.48 -12.97
C LEU A 95 41.08 54.12 -13.12
N GLY A 96 41.05 53.58 -14.34
CA GLY A 96 40.59 52.21 -14.58
C GLY A 96 39.42 52.05 -15.55
N LYS A 97 39.41 52.79 -16.67
CA LYS A 97 38.51 52.55 -17.82
C LYS A 97 38.80 51.22 -18.58
N HIS A 98 39.31 50.18 -17.92
CA HIS A 98 39.70 48.92 -18.56
C HIS A 98 39.29 47.67 -17.75
N MET A 99 38.06 47.62 -17.25
CA MET A 99 37.50 46.34 -16.76
C MET A 99 36.00 46.21 -17.01
N THR A 100 35.52 46.79 -18.10
CA THR A 100 34.14 46.64 -18.59
C THR A 100 34.12 45.68 -19.78
N ALA A 101 34.54 44.44 -19.57
CA ALA A 101 34.20 43.33 -20.45
C ALA A 101 34.38 42.03 -19.68
N LEU A 102 33.35 41.18 -19.70
CA LEU A 102 33.34 39.81 -19.16
C LEU A 102 32.86 39.60 -17.71
N LEU A 103 31.73 40.21 -17.33
CA LEU A 103 30.88 39.74 -16.22
C LEU A 103 29.40 39.72 -16.63
N LEU A 104 29.11 39.26 -17.85
CA LEU A 104 27.75 39.07 -18.38
C LEU A 104 27.52 37.66 -18.97
N ALA A 105 28.23 36.65 -18.46
CA ALA A 105 28.10 35.29 -19.00
C ALA A 105 28.25 34.17 -17.96
N PHE A 106 27.71 34.32 -16.75
CA PHE A 106 27.50 33.16 -15.84
C PHE A 106 26.26 33.39 -14.96
N GLY A 107 25.17 33.82 -15.59
CA GLY A 107 23.83 33.73 -15.03
C GLY A 107 23.06 32.62 -15.73
N ALA A 108 23.64 31.42 -15.88
CA ALA A 108 22.80 30.26 -16.14
C ALA A 108 21.93 30.10 -14.89
N PRO A 109 20.59 30.14 -14.97
CA PRO A 109 19.82 29.57 -13.89
C PRO A 109 20.30 28.13 -13.81
N ALA A 110 20.94 27.77 -12.69
CA ALA A 110 20.90 26.38 -12.29
C ALA A 110 19.41 26.09 -12.17
N ALA A 111 18.83 25.55 -13.23
CA ALA A 111 17.61 24.78 -13.11
C ALA A 111 18.01 23.67 -12.14
N ALA A 112 17.81 23.93 -10.85
CA ALA A 112 17.63 22.89 -9.90
C ALA A 112 16.58 22.01 -10.57
N ASN A 113 17.01 20.83 -11.04
CA ASN A 113 16.14 19.81 -11.56
C ASN A 113 15.24 19.44 -10.38
N ALA A 114 14.19 20.24 -10.16
CA ALA A 114 13.04 19.83 -9.40
C ALA A 114 12.52 18.65 -10.22
N ALA A 115 12.92 17.45 -9.79
CA ALA A 115 12.59 16.22 -10.49
C ALA A 115 11.10 16.29 -10.85
N ALA A 116 10.80 16.21 -12.14
CA ALA A 116 9.43 16.35 -12.63
C ALA A 116 8.49 15.47 -11.79
N GLN A 117 7.32 16.01 -11.47
CA GLN A 117 6.32 15.29 -10.70
C GLN A 117 6.07 13.92 -11.35
N LEU A 118 6.02 12.86 -10.55
CA LEU A 118 5.82 11.52 -11.08
C LEU A 118 4.41 11.41 -11.68
N GLU A 119 4.34 11.15 -12.98
CA GLU A 119 3.07 10.96 -13.70
C GLU A 119 2.58 9.52 -13.58
N THR A 120 1.30 9.38 -13.27
CA THR A 120 0.56 8.11 -13.26
C THR A 120 -0.14 7.88 -14.59
N VAL A 121 -0.68 6.66 -14.80
CA VAL A 121 -1.61 6.42 -15.91
C VAL A 121 -2.86 7.30 -15.78
N SER A 122 -3.53 7.56 -16.90
CA SER A 122 -4.67 8.48 -16.97
C SER A 122 -5.91 7.97 -16.23
N HIS A 123 -6.12 6.65 -16.21
CA HIS A 123 -7.22 6.03 -15.49
C HIS A 123 -6.91 4.56 -15.16
N VAL A 124 -7.46 4.07 -14.05
CA VAL A 124 -7.43 2.65 -13.65
C VAL A 124 -8.84 2.19 -13.30
N ASP A 125 -9.28 1.13 -13.97
CA ASP A 125 -10.44 0.34 -13.59
C ASP A 125 -10.02 -0.66 -12.51
N LEU A 126 -10.44 -0.42 -11.26
CA LEU A 126 -10.04 -1.25 -10.13
C LEU A 126 -10.64 -2.66 -10.16
N GLU A 127 -11.77 -2.86 -10.82
CA GLU A 127 -12.36 -4.19 -10.99
C GLU A 127 -11.49 -5.03 -11.92
N ARG A 128 -11.03 -4.44 -13.04
CA ARG A 128 -10.07 -5.09 -13.95
C ARG A 128 -8.68 -5.23 -13.35
N TYR A 129 -8.30 -4.35 -12.43
CA TYR A 129 -7.03 -4.43 -11.70
C TYR A 129 -7.03 -5.50 -10.61
N ALA A 130 -8.20 -5.89 -10.10
CA ALA A 130 -8.35 -6.93 -9.10
C ALA A 130 -7.80 -8.29 -9.54
N GLY A 131 -7.66 -9.23 -8.59
CA GLY A 131 -7.09 -10.56 -8.81
C GLY A 131 -5.59 -10.62 -8.52
N GLU A 132 -4.97 -11.69 -9.00
CA GLU A 132 -3.56 -12.00 -8.71
C GLU A 132 -2.60 -11.29 -9.66
N TRP A 133 -1.49 -10.83 -9.08
CA TRP A 133 -0.33 -10.29 -9.76
C TRP A 133 0.95 -10.95 -9.23
N TYR A 134 1.84 -11.27 -10.15
CA TYR A 134 3.19 -11.77 -9.90
C TYR A 134 4.17 -10.60 -9.92
N GLU A 135 5.01 -10.50 -8.89
CA GLU A 135 6.12 -9.55 -8.90
C GLU A 135 7.25 -10.10 -9.76
N LEU A 136 7.59 -9.41 -10.85
CA LEU A 136 8.70 -9.75 -11.74
C LEU A 136 10.02 -9.13 -11.28
N ALA A 137 9.94 -7.92 -10.74
CA ALA A 137 11.09 -7.21 -10.21
C ALA A 137 10.65 -6.10 -9.26
N ARG A 138 11.58 -5.68 -8.41
CA ARG A 138 11.35 -4.62 -7.43
C ARG A 138 12.62 -3.86 -7.07
N PHE A 139 12.48 -2.71 -6.42
CA PHE A 139 13.59 -2.06 -5.72
C PHE A 139 13.92 -2.76 -4.38
N PRO A 140 15.10 -2.50 -3.78
CA PRO A 140 15.45 -3.09 -2.49
C PRO A 140 14.56 -2.53 -1.36
N MET A 141 13.77 -3.40 -0.72
CA MET A 141 12.76 -3.00 0.28
C MET A 141 12.90 -3.75 1.59
N ARG A 142 12.87 -3.03 2.72
CA ARG A 142 13.09 -3.62 4.05
C ARG A 142 12.03 -4.64 4.43
N PHE A 143 10.78 -4.41 4.08
CA PHE A 143 9.65 -5.28 4.40
C PHE A 143 9.62 -6.57 3.57
N GLU A 144 10.30 -6.61 2.40
CA GLU A 144 10.34 -7.79 1.54
C GLU A 144 11.68 -8.55 1.58
N ARG A 145 12.63 -8.17 2.44
CA ARG A 145 13.97 -8.80 2.49
C ARG A 145 13.96 -10.29 2.79
N LYS A 146 12.87 -10.81 3.35
CA LYS A 146 12.69 -12.24 3.66
C LYS A 146 12.14 -13.03 2.47
N CYS A 147 11.60 -12.35 1.47
CA CYS A 147 11.04 -12.97 0.26
C CYS A 147 12.16 -13.29 -0.72
N ASP A 148 12.35 -14.58 -0.96
CA ASP A 148 13.36 -15.14 -1.85
C ASP A 148 12.80 -15.36 -3.26
N ARG A 149 11.56 -15.86 -3.36
CA ARG A 149 10.90 -16.22 -4.64
C ARG A 149 9.38 -16.26 -4.51
N ASN A 150 8.70 -16.40 -5.64
CA ASN A 150 7.26 -16.63 -5.77
C ASN A 150 6.43 -15.54 -5.07
N VAL A 151 6.84 -14.28 -5.27
CA VAL A 151 6.17 -13.13 -4.65
C VAL A 151 4.93 -12.80 -5.48
N THR A 152 3.78 -12.75 -4.83
CA THR A 152 2.50 -12.38 -5.43
C THR A 152 1.76 -11.37 -4.56
N ALA A 153 0.88 -10.61 -5.21
CA ALA A 153 -0.10 -9.73 -4.60
C ALA A 153 -1.48 -10.06 -5.17
N HIS A 154 -2.45 -10.37 -4.31
CA HIS A 154 -3.83 -10.61 -4.70
C HIS A 154 -4.71 -9.48 -4.17
N TYR A 155 -5.34 -8.74 -5.09
CA TYR A 155 -6.23 -7.63 -4.79
C TYR A 155 -7.68 -8.10 -4.83
N LEU A 156 -8.41 -7.91 -3.74
CA LEU A 156 -9.80 -8.30 -3.59
C LEU A 156 -10.66 -7.04 -3.43
N PRO A 157 -11.65 -6.80 -4.30
CA PRO A 157 -12.57 -5.67 -4.17
C PRO A 157 -13.33 -5.70 -2.85
N LEU A 158 -13.48 -4.54 -2.23
CA LEU A 158 -14.26 -4.34 -1.01
C LEU A 158 -15.55 -3.56 -1.30
N PRO A 159 -16.62 -3.75 -0.50
CA PRO A 159 -17.89 -3.05 -0.68
C PRO A 159 -17.81 -1.51 -0.59
N ASP A 160 -16.76 -1.00 0.07
CA ASP A 160 -16.51 0.45 0.23
C ASP A 160 -15.71 1.05 -0.94
N GLY A 161 -15.45 0.27 -1.99
CA GLY A 161 -14.65 0.69 -3.15
C GLY A 161 -13.14 0.62 -2.93
N GLY A 162 -12.69 0.14 -1.76
CA GLY A 162 -11.29 -0.19 -1.51
C GLY A 162 -10.88 -1.56 -2.06
N LEU A 163 -9.63 -1.92 -1.81
CA LEU A 163 -9.07 -3.24 -2.11
C LEU A 163 -8.46 -3.83 -0.83
N GLN A 164 -8.77 -5.08 -0.51
CA GLN A 164 -7.92 -5.87 0.37
C GLN A 164 -6.74 -6.39 -0.45
N VAL A 165 -5.54 -6.34 0.13
CA VAL A 165 -4.29 -6.75 -0.52
C VAL A 165 -3.71 -7.93 0.24
N LEU A 166 -3.54 -9.07 -0.42
CA LEU A 166 -2.90 -10.25 0.15
C LEU A 166 -1.56 -10.47 -0.55
N ASN A 167 -0.48 -10.11 0.12
CA ASN A 167 0.88 -10.38 -0.35
C ASN A 167 1.35 -11.74 0.18
N SER A 168 2.01 -12.52 -0.66
CA SER A 168 2.57 -13.82 -0.29
C SER A 168 3.92 -14.03 -0.97
N CYS A 169 4.84 -14.72 -0.29
CA CYS A 169 6.10 -15.14 -0.90
C CYS A 169 6.64 -16.43 -0.28
N ARG A 170 7.70 -16.98 -0.89
CA ARG A 170 8.51 -18.05 -0.30
C ARG A 170 9.85 -17.48 0.17
N ARG A 171 10.26 -17.91 1.37
CA ARG A 171 11.59 -17.63 1.92
C ARG A 171 12.61 -18.63 1.38
N ALA A 172 13.89 -18.32 1.59
CA ALA A 172 14.99 -19.22 1.27
C ALA A 172 14.85 -20.59 1.97
N ASP A 173 14.34 -20.62 3.20
CA ASP A 173 14.07 -21.85 3.97
C ASP A 173 12.81 -22.62 3.53
N GLY A 174 12.13 -22.15 2.47
CA GLY A 174 10.93 -22.77 1.92
C GLY A 174 9.61 -22.39 2.62
N ARG A 175 9.65 -21.70 3.77
CA ARG A 175 8.43 -21.25 4.44
C ARG A 175 7.70 -20.19 3.62
N ARG A 176 6.37 -20.18 3.76
CA ARG A 176 5.50 -19.13 3.24
C ARG A 176 5.47 -17.95 4.21
N GLU A 177 5.58 -16.75 3.68
CA GLU A 177 5.28 -15.50 4.39
C GLU A 177 4.08 -14.85 3.74
N GLU A 178 3.18 -14.29 4.55
CA GLU A 178 1.97 -13.62 4.07
C GLU A 178 1.76 -12.31 4.83
N ALA A 179 1.18 -11.33 4.14
CA ALA A 179 0.77 -10.07 4.74
C ALA A 179 -0.57 -9.63 4.14
N THR A 180 -1.53 -9.32 5.02
CA THR A 180 -2.81 -8.74 4.65
C THR A 180 -2.76 -7.23 4.88
N GLY A 181 -3.22 -6.48 3.89
CA GLY A 181 -3.31 -5.04 3.91
C GLY A 181 -4.57 -4.53 3.22
N TYR A 182 -4.68 -3.21 3.15
CA TYR A 182 -5.80 -2.50 2.58
C TYR A 182 -5.30 -1.34 1.73
N ALA A 183 -5.94 -1.12 0.59
CA ALA A 183 -5.66 -0.03 -0.33
C ALA A 183 -6.94 0.78 -0.61
N TYR A 184 -6.80 2.10 -0.63
CA TYR A 184 -7.89 3.03 -0.95
C TYR A 184 -7.42 4.05 -1.99
N VAL A 185 -8.35 4.48 -2.84
CA VAL A 185 -8.12 5.53 -3.83
C VAL A 185 -7.83 6.86 -3.14
N ALA A 186 -6.71 7.47 -3.48
CA ALA A 186 -6.32 8.80 -3.01
C ALA A 186 -6.69 9.92 -4.01
N ASP A 187 -6.91 9.56 -5.27
CA ASP A 187 -7.34 10.45 -6.35
C ASP A 187 -8.51 9.81 -7.11
N GLY A 188 -9.73 10.24 -6.81
CA GLY A 188 -10.95 9.72 -7.42
C GLY A 188 -11.15 10.10 -8.89
N ALA A 189 -10.31 10.98 -9.47
CA ALA A 189 -10.43 11.34 -10.89
C ALA A 189 -9.84 10.24 -11.80
N THR A 190 -8.73 9.64 -11.37
CA THR A 190 -7.96 8.67 -12.18
C THR A 190 -7.96 7.27 -11.59
N ASN A 191 -8.18 7.12 -10.28
CA ASN A 191 -7.95 5.88 -9.51
C ASN A 191 -6.50 5.34 -9.59
N ALA A 192 -5.57 6.05 -10.21
CA ALA A 192 -4.19 5.59 -10.43
C ALA A 192 -3.28 5.82 -9.21
N LYS A 193 -3.76 6.57 -8.21
CA LYS A 193 -3.05 6.85 -6.96
C LYS A 193 -3.83 6.25 -5.81
N LEU A 194 -3.20 5.31 -5.12
CA LEU A 194 -3.74 4.64 -3.96
C LEU A 194 -2.88 4.94 -2.72
N LYS A 195 -3.49 4.77 -1.55
CA LYS A 195 -2.82 4.66 -0.26
C LYS A 195 -2.98 3.23 0.24
N VAL A 196 -1.87 2.56 0.58
CA VAL A 196 -1.87 1.18 1.09
C VAL A 196 -1.37 1.13 2.53
N THR A 197 -1.91 0.21 3.32
CA THR A 197 -1.49 -0.06 4.69
C THR A 197 -1.46 -1.56 4.97
N PHE A 198 -0.48 -1.99 5.77
CA PHE A 198 -0.36 -3.38 6.27
C PHE A 198 -0.34 -3.42 7.81
N VAL A 199 -0.67 -2.31 8.47
CA VAL A 199 -0.80 -2.28 9.94
C VAL A 199 -2.21 -2.72 10.36
N PRO A 200 -2.40 -3.18 11.60
CA PRO A 200 -3.72 -3.55 12.10
C PRO A 200 -4.75 -2.41 12.04
N ASP A 201 -6.01 -2.76 11.81
CA ASP A 201 -7.13 -1.83 11.56
C ASP A 201 -7.30 -0.75 12.63
N TRP A 202 -7.04 -1.09 13.90
CA TRP A 202 -7.14 -0.12 15.01
C TRP A 202 -6.13 1.03 14.90
N LEU A 203 -5.13 0.95 14.01
CA LEU A 203 -4.14 1.98 13.75
C LEU A 203 -4.40 2.75 12.43
N HIS A 204 -5.41 2.38 11.64
CA HIS A 204 -5.69 3.00 10.35
C HIS A 204 -6.05 4.49 10.42
N TRP A 205 -6.49 4.98 11.59
CA TRP A 205 -6.76 6.40 11.82
C TRP A 205 -5.49 7.28 11.82
N VAL A 206 -4.30 6.68 11.85
CA VAL A 206 -3.02 7.37 11.91
C VAL A 206 -2.50 7.68 10.50
N PRO A 207 -2.38 8.95 10.07
CA PRO A 207 -2.09 9.26 8.66
C PRO A 207 -0.77 8.71 8.11
N PHE A 208 0.26 8.55 8.94
CA PHE A 208 1.60 8.13 8.51
C PHE A 208 1.78 6.61 8.36
N VAL A 209 0.75 5.80 8.64
CA VAL A 209 0.80 4.34 8.40
C VAL A 209 0.42 3.96 6.97
N TRP A 210 -0.04 4.94 6.19
CA TRP A 210 -0.44 4.80 4.80
C TRP A 210 0.72 5.14 3.87
N ALA A 211 1.13 4.20 3.04
CA ALA A 211 2.14 4.37 2.01
C ALA A 211 1.49 4.70 0.66
N ASP A 212 2.19 5.46 -0.17
CA ASP A 212 1.76 5.70 -1.55
C ASP A 212 1.91 4.42 -2.40
N TYR A 213 0.92 4.19 -3.26
CA TYR A 213 0.93 3.13 -4.27
C TYR A 213 0.40 3.74 -5.57
N TRP A 214 1.29 4.10 -6.48
CA TRP A 214 0.95 4.83 -7.70
C TRP A 214 1.21 3.95 -8.92
N ILE A 215 0.19 3.76 -9.75
CA ILE A 215 0.28 2.99 -11.00
C ILE A 215 0.78 3.95 -12.08
N ILE A 216 2.04 3.74 -12.51
CA ILE A 216 2.75 4.67 -13.40
C ILE A 216 2.78 4.19 -14.86
N ASP A 217 2.58 2.90 -15.07
CA ASP A 217 2.42 2.28 -16.38
C ASP A 217 1.46 1.08 -16.23
N LEU A 218 0.60 0.85 -17.21
CA LEU A 218 -0.39 -0.22 -17.21
C LEU A 218 -0.72 -0.58 -18.66
N ALA A 219 -0.61 -1.85 -19.02
CA ALA A 219 -1.04 -2.31 -20.34
C ALA A 219 -2.57 -2.22 -20.48
N ASP A 220 -3.07 -1.92 -21.68
CA ASP A 220 -4.50 -1.76 -21.97
C ASP A 220 -5.35 -3.00 -21.61
N ASP A 221 -4.73 -4.17 -21.71
CA ASP A 221 -5.30 -5.48 -21.37
C ASP A 221 -5.12 -5.88 -19.89
N TYR A 222 -4.44 -5.04 -19.09
CA TYR A 222 -4.13 -5.27 -17.67
C TYR A 222 -3.21 -6.48 -17.46
N SER A 223 -2.42 -6.87 -18.46
CA SER A 223 -1.45 -7.98 -18.37
C SER A 223 -0.19 -7.62 -17.57
N THR A 224 0.19 -6.35 -17.56
CA THR A 224 1.40 -5.84 -16.89
C THR A 224 1.14 -4.47 -16.28
N ALA A 225 1.81 -4.18 -15.17
CA ALA A 225 1.74 -2.90 -14.49
C ALA A 225 3.09 -2.52 -13.88
N VAL A 226 3.40 -1.23 -13.86
CA VAL A 226 4.53 -0.67 -13.12
C VAL A 226 3.98 0.23 -12.01
N VAL A 227 4.42 -0.02 -10.79
CA VAL A 227 3.91 0.65 -9.59
C VAL A 227 5.07 1.28 -8.85
N ALA A 228 4.87 2.47 -8.30
CA ALA A 228 5.91 3.18 -7.57
C ALA A 228 5.37 4.11 -6.47
N THR A 229 6.30 4.74 -5.77
CA THR A 229 6.02 5.88 -4.88
C THR A 229 6.46 7.20 -5.52
N PRO A 230 5.85 8.34 -5.17
CA PRO A 230 6.15 9.64 -5.78
C PRO A 230 7.62 10.09 -5.61
N LYS A 231 8.27 9.61 -4.55
CA LYS A 231 9.68 9.91 -4.26
C LYS A 231 10.67 9.02 -5.01
N ARG A 232 10.19 8.03 -5.78
CA ARG A 232 11.01 7.06 -6.53
C ARG A 232 11.92 6.19 -5.66
N ASP A 233 11.56 6.06 -4.38
CA ASP A 233 12.28 5.21 -3.43
C ASP A 233 11.87 3.73 -3.57
N TYR A 234 10.67 3.49 -4.13
CA TYR A 234 10.06 2.18 -4.30
C TYR A 234 9.48 2.03 -5.71
N LEU A 235 9.65 0.83 -6.28
CA LEU A 235 9.25 0.44 -7.62
C LEU A 235 8.96 -1.07 -7.64
N TRP A 236 7.89 -1.47 -8.33
CA TRP A 236 7.52 -2.85 -8.61
C TRP A 236 7.12 -2.99 -10.09
N LEU A 237 7.53 -4.11 -10.70
CA LEU A 237 7.07 -4.55 -12.01
C LEU A 237 6.19 -5.78 -11.77
N LEU A 238 4.91 -5.69 -12.15
CA LEU A 238 3.90 -6.69 -11.89
C LEU A 238 3.36 -7.27 -13.20
N SER A 239 3.02 -8.55 -13.21
CA SER A 239 2.34 -9.19 -14.35
C SER A 239 1.26 -10.18 -13.89
N ARG A 240 0.28 -10.43 -14.76
CA ARG A 240 -0.73 -11.49 -14.57
C ARG A 240 -0.15 -12.89 -14.73
N THR A 241 1.00 -13.02 -15.40
CA THR A 241 1.72 -14.28 -15.54
C THR A 241 3.04 -14.23 -14.77
N PRO A 242 3.54 -15.39 -14.33
CA PRO A 242 4.79 -15.44 -13.56
C PRO A 242 6.03 -15.10 -14.36
N GLU A 243 5.95 -15.26 -15.67
CA GLU A 243 7.00 -14.88 -16.61
C GLU A 243 6.37 -14.12 -17.77
N VAL A 244 7.16 -13.24 -18.38
CA VAL A 244 6.79 -12.47 -19.57
C VAL A 244 7.93 -12.54 -20.58
N ALA A 245 7.62 -12.27 -21.86
CA ALA A 245 8.64 -12.21 -22.88
C ALA A 245 9.71 -11.14 -22.55
N PRO A 246 10.99 -11.34 -22.89
CA PRO A 246 12.07 -10.40 -22.59
C PRO A 246 11.78 -8.97 -23.06
N GLU A 247 11.12 -8.82 -24.21
CA GLU A 247 10.76 -7.54 -24.80
C GLU A 247 9.69 -6.83 -23.97
N VAL A 248 8.73 -7.58 -23.41
CA VAL A 248 7.69 -7.04 -22.52
C VAL A 248 8.36 -6.53 -21.24
N TYR A 249 9.23 -7.33 -20.62
CA TYR A 249 9.97 -6.92 -19.43
C TYR A 249 10.79 -5.65 -19.70
N GLN A 250 11.51 -5.60 -20.81
CA GLN A 250 12.34 -4.45 -21.15
C GLN A 250 11.49 -3.19 -21.39
N ARG A 251 10.29 -3.30 -21.99
CA ARG A 251 9.37 -2.17 -22.09
C ARG A 251 8.98 -1.61 -20.72
N MET A 252 8.68 -2.48 -19.75
CA MET A 252 8.35 -2.05 -18.38
C MET A 252 9.53 -1.35 -17.69
N VAL A 253 10.75 -1.87 -17.87
CA VAL A 253 11.99 -1.24 -17.35
C VAL A 253 12.20 0.14 -17.98
N ASN A 254 12.08 0.24 -19.30
CA ASN A 254 12.23 1.51 -20.02
C ASN A 254 11.16 2.53 -19.59
N ALA A 255 9.92 2.10 -19.35
CA ALA A 255 8.86 2.96 -18.83
C ALA A 255 9.21 3.56 -17.45
N ALA A 256 9.82 2.75 -16.57
CA ALA A 256 10.34 3.25 -15.30
C ALA A 256 11.53 4.21 -15.50
N GLU A 257 12.49 3.84 -16.36
CA GLU A 257 13.68 4.67 -16.62
C GLU A 257 13.30 6.05 -17.18
N MET A 258 12.39 6.12 -18.15
CA MET A 258 11.87 7.38 -18.71
C MET A 258 11.21 8.28 -17.66
N LYS A 259 10.68 7.69 -16.58
CA LYS A 259 10.09 8.42 -15.45
C LYS A 259 11.12 8.80 -14.38
N GLY A 260 12.41 8.59 -14.63
CA GLY A 260 13.52 9.02 -13.79
C GLY A 260 13.89 8.06 -12.66
N PHE A 261 13.59 6.77 -12.82
CA PHE A 261 14.02 5.72 -11.87
C PHE A 261 15.40 5.20 -12.24
N ASP A 262 16.26 5.02 -11.23
CA ASP A 262 17.54 4.32 -11.39
C ASP A 262 17.30 2.80 -11.47
N VAL A 263 17.07 2.31 -12.69
CA VAL A 263 16.73 0.91 -12.97
C VAL A 263 17.87 -0.07 -12.69
N SER A 264 19.10 0.42 -12.48
CA SER A 264 20.23 -0.41 -12.03
C SER A 264 19.99 -1.04 -10.65
N ARG A 265 19.08 -0.45 -9.87
CA ARG A 265 18.67 -0.95 -8.55
C ARG A 265 17.63 -2.07 -8.61
N LEU A 266 17.07 -2.39 -9.79
CA LEU A 266 16.05 -3.42 -9.92
C LEU A 266 16.62 -4.79 -9.55
N ILE A 267 15.93 -5.47 -8.65
CA ILE A 267 16.16 -6.86 -8.29
C ILE A 267 15.08 -7.67 -8.99
N ARG A 268 15.47 -8.65 -9.81
CA ARG A 268 14.55 -9.63 -10.38
C ARG A 268 14.04 -10.55 -9.29
N THR A 269 12.75 -10.85 -9.35
CA THR A 269 12.09 -11.76 -8.41
C THR A 269 11.89 -13.11 -9.11
N PRO A 270 12.54 -14.20 -8.64
CA PRO A 270 12.33 -15.51 -9.21
C PRO A 270 10.89 -15.99 -9.01
N GLN A 271 10.30 -16.52 -10.08
CA GLN A 271 8.97 -17.10 -10.10
C GLN A 271 9.11 -18.58 -10.48
N ILE A 272 9.15 -19.45 -9.46
CA ILE A 272 9.38 -20.89 -9.57
C ILE A 272 8.04 -21.60 -9.34
N HIS A 273 7.37 -21.95 -10.43
CA HIS A 273 6.17 -22.77 -10.38
C HIS A 273 6.56 -24.20 -10.71
N SER A 274 6.17 -25.14 -9.86
CA SER A 274 6.11 -26.54 -10.28
C SER A 274 5.19 -26.59 -11.49
N ARG A 275 5.72 -27.05 -12.63
CA ARG A 275 4.95 -27.34 -13.85
C ARG A 275 3.66 -28.06 -13.41
N PRO A 276 2.46 -27.63 -13.84
CA PRO A 276 1.25 -28.38 -13.55
C PRO A 276 1.48 -29.83 -13.99
N ASP A 277 1.11 -30.78 -13.14
CA ASP A 277 1.04 -32.18 -13.55
C ASP A 277 0.22 -32.23 -14.85
N PRO A 278 0.73 -32.79 -15.96
CA PRO A 278 0.00 -32.91 -17.21
C PRO A 278 -1.41 -33.50 -17.01
N ALA A 279 -1.62 -34.30 -15.95
CA ALA A 279 -2.91 -34.87 -15.58
C ALA A 279 -3.97 -33.87 -15.08
N GLN A 280 -3.59 -32.63 -14.71
CA GLN A 280 -4.49 -31.59 -14.21
C GLN A 280 -4.69 -30.43 -15.21
N SER A 281 -4.20 -30.57 -16.44
CA SER A 281 -4.46 -29.58 -17.49
C SER A 281 -5.95 -29.61 -17.91
N PRO A 282 -6.60 -28.45 -18.13
CA PRO A 282 -7.96 -28.39 -18.67
C PRO A 282 -8.12 -29.16 -19.99
N ALA A 283 -7.04 -29.28 -20.77
CA ALA A 283 -7.00 -30.06 -22.00
C ALA A 283 -7.07 -31.59 -21.75
N ALA A 284 -6.48 -32.08 -20.64
CA ALA A 284 -6.60 -33.49 -20.24
C ALA A 284 -7.97 -33.79 -19.63
N ALA A 285 -8.57 -32.83 -18.92
CA ALA A 285 -9.94 -32.93 -18.43
C ALA A 285 -10.97 -32.94 -19.58
N ALA A 286 -10.73 -32.17 -20.64
CA ALA A 286 -11.55 -32.19 -21.86
C ALA A 286 -11.43 -33.53 -22.61
N ALA A 287 -10.21 -34.08 -22.75
CA ALA A 287 -9.99 -35.37 -23.38
C ALA A 287 -10.60 -36.54 -22.58
N GLY A 288 -10.61 -36.47 -21.25
CA GLY A 288 -11.26 -37.48 -20.40
C GLY A 288 -12.79 -37.47 -20.49
N ALA A 289 -13.40 -36.30 -20.69
CA ALA A 289 -14.84 -36.17 -20.86
C ALA A 289 -15.33 -36.69 -22.22
N GLU A 290 -14.51 -36.56 -23.27
CA GLU A 290 -14.84 -37.02 -24.63
C GLU A 290 -14.78 -38.55 -24.75
N VAL A 291 -13.88 -39.21 -24.01
CA VAL A 291 -13.78 -40.68 -23.96
C VAL A 291 -14.93 -41.31 -23.16
N ALA A 292 -15.47 -40.63 -22.15
CA ALA A 292 -16.59 -41.11 -21.35
C ALA A 292 -17.94 -41.07 -22.10
N ALA A 293 -18.08 -40.22 -23.12
CA ALA A 293 -19.29 -40.08 -23.92
C ALA A 293 -19.39 -41.07 -25.11
N ALA A 294 -18.32 -41.84 -25.38
CA ALA A 294 -18.22 -42.69 -26.57
C ALA A 294 -18.37 -44.21 -26.31
N GLN A 295 -18.75 -44.63 -25.10
CA GLN A 295 -19.05 -46.05 -24.83
C GLN A 295 -20.56 -46.31 -24.96
N PRO A 296 -21.01 -47.10 -25.95
CA PRO A 296 -22.39 -47.54 -26.01
C PRO A 296 -22.63 -48.67 -25.00
N GLY A 297 -23.73 -48.55 -24.25
CA GLY A 297 -24.31 -49.65 -23.47
C GLY A 297 -25.11 -50.62 -24.34
#